data_AF-A0ABD1XQ92-F1
#
_entry.id   AF-A0ABD1XQ92-F1
#
_cell.length_a   1.000
_cell.length_b   1.000
_cell.length_c   1.000
_cell.angle_alpha   90.00
_cell.angle_beta   90.00
_cell.angle_gamma   90.00
#
_symmetry.space_group_name_H-M   'P 1'
#
loop_
_entity.id
_entity.type
_entity.pdbx_description
1 polymer ?
#
loop_
_entity_poly.entity_id
_entity_poly.type
_entity_poly.pdbx_seq_one_letter_code
_entity_poly.pdbx_strand_id
1 'polypeptide(L)'
;MALSLPRGTVRTVSFASLLFLALIAGVHGRYRHPPMVSFYTRECPEARGIVQSIVKSAIERDIDSAAALWNLHYHDCFVRGCDGSILLESSYYGPAEKESGVPDSPKEIA
;
A
#
# COMPACT_ATOMS: atom_id res chain seq x y z
N MET A 1 -29.97 19.04 -37.12
CA MET A 1 -28.87 19.86 -37.67
C MET A 1 -27.63 19.00 -37.74
N ALA A 2 -27.29 18.47 -38.93
CA ALA A 2 -26.02 17.78 -39.14
C ALA A 2 -24.96 18.84 -39.44
N LEU A 3 -23.95 18.98 -38.59
CA LEU A 3 -22.79 19.83 -38.87
C LEU A 3 -21.98 19.15 -39.98
N SER A 4 -22.26 19.50 -41.23
CA SER A 4 -21.48 19.13 -42.41
C SER A 4 -20.12 19.84 -42.36
N LEU A 5 -19.20 19.32 -41.56
CA LEU A 5 -17.84 19.82 -41.49
C LEU A 5 -17.12 19.53 -42.82
N PRO A 6 -16.40 20.51 -43.41
CA PRO A 6 -15.70 20.30 -44.67
C PRO A 6 -14.65 19.20 -44.48
N ARG A 7 -14.45 18.36 -45.51
CA ARG A 7 -13.51 17.22 -45.50
C ARG A 7 -12.10 17.57 -45.00
N GLY A 8 -11.68 18.84 -45.15
CA GLY A 8 -10.42 19.37 -44.61
C GLY A 8 -10.39 19.48 -43.07
N THR A 9 -11.47 19.96 -42.45
CA THR A 9 -11.59 20.09 -40.98
C THR A 9 -11.67 18.73 -40.30
N VAL A 10 -12.30 17.74 -40.94
CA VAL A 10 -12.33 16.36 -40.41
C VAL A 10 -10.91 15.76 -40.36
N ARG A 11 -10.09 16.02 -41.39
CA ARG A 11 -8.69 15.56 -41.43
C ARG A 11 -7.84 16.22 -40.35
N THR A 12 -7.94 17.54 -40.19
CA THR A 12 -7.15 18.28 -39.19
C THR A 12 -7.52 17.89 -37.76
N VAL A 13 -8.81 17.74 -37.46
CA VAL A 13 -9.29 17.29 -36.14
C VAL A 13 -8.82 15.86 -35.85
N SER A 14 -8.82 14.98 -36.85
CA SER A 14 -8.34 13.60 -36.69
C SER A 14 -6.84 13.53 -36.39
N PHE A 15 -6.01 14.29 -37.13
CA PHE A 15 -4.56 14.37 -36.85
C PHE A 15 -4.26 14.98 -35.48
N ALA A 16 -4.95 16.06 -35.10
CA ALA A 16 -4.78 16.69 -33.80
C ALA A 16 -5.16 15.75 -32.65
N SER A 17 -6.24 14.99 -32.81
CA SER A 17 -6.66 13.94 -31.86
C SER A 17 -5.60 12.85 -31.73
N LEU A 18 -5.10 12.31 -32.85
CA LEU A 18 -4.06 11.28 -32.84
C LEU A 18 -2.75 11.75 -32.20
N LEU A 19 -2.34 12.99 -32.44
CA LEU A 19 -1.16 13.60 -31.80
C LEU A 19 -1.35 13.76 -30.29
N PHE A 20 -2.54 14.20 -29.86
CA PHE A 20 -2.86 14.35 -28.44
C PHE A 20 -2.86 12.99 -27.72
N LEU A 21 -3.46 11.96 -28.31
CA LEU A 21 -3.40 10.58 -27.81
C LEU A 21 -1.97 10.04 -27.72
N ALA A 22 -1.11 10.33 -28.71
CA ALA A 22 0.29 9.92 -28.69
C ALA A 22 1.10 10.61 -27.57
N LEU A 23 0.86 11.90 -27.34
CA LEU A 23 1.48 12.65 -26.24
C LEU A 23 1.06 12.10 -24.87
N ILE A 24 -0.23 11.82 -24.69
CA ILE A 24 -0.76 11.21 -23.47
C ILE A 24 -0.12 9.83 -23.24
N ALA A 25 -0.05 8.98 -24.25
CA ALA A 25 0.55 7.65 -24.13
C ALA A 25 2.05 7.71 -23.74
N GLY A 26 2.80 8.70 -24.24
CA GLY A 26 4.21 8.89 -23.90
C GLY A 26 4.47 9.26 -22.44
N VAL A 27 3.52 9.93 -21.77
CA VAL A 27 3.65 10.35 -20.37
C VAL A 27 3.31 9.22 -19.38
N HIS A 28 2.42 8.29 -19.75
CA HIS A 28 1.98 7.20 -18.85
C HIS A 28 3.02 6.08 -18.62
N GLY A 29 4.11 6.03 -19.39
CA GLY A 29 5.09 4.94 -19.34
C GLY A 29 6.10 4.97 -18.18
N ARG A 30 6.00 5.91 -17.23
CA ARG A 30 7.06 6.16 -16.22
C ARG A 30 6.67 5.94 -14.76
N TYR A 31 5.39 5.75 -14.44
CA TYR A 31 4.96 5.42 -13.08
C TYR A 31 5.00 3.92 -12.83
N ARG A 32 6.20 3.35 -12.79
CA ARG A 32 6.41 1.98 -12.33
C ARG A 32 6.89 2.03 -10.90
N HIS A 33 5.96 2.01 -9.95
CA HIS A 33 6.32 1.66 -8.57
C HIS A 33 6.97 0.29 -8.63
N PRO A 34 8.17 0.10 -8.05
CA PRO A 34 8.73 -1.23 -7.89
C PRO A 34 7.65 -2.09 -7.22
N PRO A 35 7.29 -3.26 -7.77
CA PRO A 35 6.43 -4.17 -7.04
C PRO A 35 7.11 -4.45 -5.69
N MET A 36 6.38 -4.22 -4.58
CA MET A 36 6.88 -4.41 -3.20
C MET A 36 7.63 -5.74 -3.01
N VAL A 37 7.25 -6.76 -3.79
CA VAL A 37 7.87 -8.08 -3.86
C VAL A 37 9.39 -8.05 -4.11
N SER A 38 9.91 -7.04 -4.82
CA SER A 38 11.34 -6.95 -5.14
C SER A 38 12.12 -5.92 -4.31
N PHE A 39 11.48 -5.20 -3.38
CA PHE A 39 12.12 -4.10 -2.66
C PHE A 39 13.41 -4.55 -1.95
N TYR A 40 13.32 -5.62 -1.14
CA TYR A 40 14.45 -6.11 -0.37
C TYR A 40 15.43 -7.03 -1.15
N THR A 41 15.28 -7.19 -2.46
CA THR A 41 16.10 -8.18 -3.21
C THR A 41 17.60 -7.86 -3.23
N ARG A 42 17.99 -6.61 -3.01
CA ARG A 42 19.40 -6.19 -2.98
C ARG A 42 19.92 -5.91 -1.58
N GLU A 43 19.17 -5.18 -0.75
CA GLU A 43 19.67 -4.83 0.59
C GLU A 43 19.52 -5.98 1.60
N CYS A 44 18.43 -6.74 1.54
CA CYS A 44 18.15 -7.82 2.49
C CYS A 44 17.40 -8.99 1.82
N PRO A 45 18.09 -9.80 0.99
CA PRO A 45 17.44 -10.83 0.18
C PRO A 45 16.73 -11.91 1.02
N GLU A 46 17.18 -12.11 2.26
CA GLU A 46 16.61 -13.09 3.19
C GLU A 46 15.41 -12.56 3.99
N ALA A 47 15.08 -11.27 3.92
CA ALA A 47 14.02 -10.64 4.73
C ALA A 47 12.70 -11.43 4.66
N ARG A 48 12.25 -11.79 3.46
CA ARG A 48 11.03 -12.57 3.27
C ARG A 48 11.10 -13.95 3.93
N GLY A 49 12.25 -14.63 3.83
CA GLY A 49 12.44 -15.95 4.42
C GLY A 49 12.47 -15.92 5.94
N ILE A 50 13.13 -14.91 6.52
CA ILE A 50 13.21 -14.69 7.97
C ILE A 50 11.82 -14.36 8.53
N VAL A 51 11.08 -13.43 7.92
CA VAL A 51 9.72 -13.10 8.37
C VAL A 51 8.82 -14.32 8.28
N GLN A 52 8.88 -15.08 7.18
CA GLN A 52 8.06 -16.28 7.00
C GLN A 52 8.36 -17.36 8.05
N SER A 53 9.63 -17.58 8.41
CA SER A 53 10.00 -18.59 9.41
C SER A 53 9.53 -18.20 10.81
N ILE A 54 9.66 -16.91 11.18
CA ILE A 54 9.20 -16.40 12.47
C ILE A 54 7.67 -16.48 12.57
N VAL A 55 6.94 -16.02 11.55
CA VAL A 55 5.48 -16.06 11.52
C VAL A 55 4.97 -17.51 11.58
N LYS A 56 5.58 -18.44 10.83
CA LYS A 56 5.22 -19.86 10.91
C LYS A 56 5.43 -20.42 12.32
N SER A 57 6.58 -20.12 12.93
CA SER A 57 6.90 -20.58 14.29
C SER A 57 5.95 -19.98 15.33
N ALA A 58 5.50 -18.73 15.15
CA ALA A 58 4.52 -18.09 16.01
C ALA A 58 3.16 -18.78 15.90
N ILE A 59 2.69 -19.05 14.68
CA ILE A 59 1.42 -19.74 14.42
C ILE A 59 1.43 -21.18 14.94
N GLU A 60 2.57 -21.87 14.83
CA GLU A 60 2.73 -23.22 15.39
C GLU A 60 2.66 -23.25 16.92
N ARG A 61 3.10 -22.18 17.59
CA ARG A 61 2.99 -22.04 19.05
C ARG A 61 1.60 -21.60 19.50
N ASP A 62 0.99 -20.69 18.75
CA ASP A 62 -0.33 -20.15 19.02
C ASP A 62 -1.04 -19.80 17.69
N ILE A 63 -2.10 -20.54 17.39
CA ILE A 63 -2.88 -20.40 16.15
C ILE A 63 -3.53 -19.01 16.04
N ASP A 64 -3.84 -18.36 17.18
CA ASP A 64 -4.45 -17.03 17.21
C ASP A 64 -3.48 -15.94 16.71
N SER A 65 -2.18 -16.23 16.67
CA SER A 65 -1.17 -15.35 16.09
C SER A 65 -1.47 -14.99 14.62
N ALA A 66 -2.07 -15.92 13.86
CA ALA A 66 -2.44 -15.65 12.46
C ALA A 66 -3.53 -14.58 12.38
N ALA A 67 -4.58 -14.72 13.20
CA ALA A 67 -5.68 -13.76 13.26
C ALA A 67 -5.21 -12.41 13.84
N ALA A 68 -4.37 -12.44 14.87
CA ALA A 68 -3.78 -11.24 15.47
C ALA A 68 -2.95 -10.45 14.45
N LEU A 69 -2.06 -11.11 13.71
CA LEU A 69 -1.23 -10.45 12.70
C LEU A 69 -2.06 -9.88 11.53
N TRP A 70 -3.11 -10.60 11.12
CA TRP A 70 -4.05 -10.10 10.11
C TRP A 70 -4.79 -8.85 10.58
N ASN A 71 -5.36 -8.88 11.78
CA ASN A 71 -6.09 -7.75 12.35
C ASN A 71 -5.17 -6.56 12.60
N LEU A 72 -3.94 -6.79 13.07
CA LEU A 72 -2.94 -5.75 13.24
C LEU A 72 -2.65 -5.03 11.91
N HIS A 73 -2.39 -5.77 10.83
CA HIS A 73 -2.14 -5.18 9.52
C HIS A 73 -3.37 -4.43 8.98
N TYR A 74 -4.57 -4.99 9.19
CA TYR A 74 -5.81 -4.32 8.82
C TYR A 74 -6.00 -3.00 9.57
N HIS A 75 -5.80 -2.99 10.88
CA HIS A 75 -5.98 -1.80 11.71
C HIS A 75 -4.96 -0.71 11.39
N ASP A 76 -3.71 -1.07 11.15
CA ASP A 76 -2.66 -0.15 10.70
C ASP A 76 -3.07 0.53 9.38
N CYS A 77 -3.41 -0.27 8.38
CA CYS A 77 -3.78 0.26 7.07
C CYS A 77 -5.10 1.04 7.05
N PHE A 78 -6.03 0.76 7.96
CA PHE A 78 -7.34 1.42 7.98
C PHE A 78 -7.23 2.87 8.48
N VAL A 79 -6.32 3.14 9.41
CA VAL A 79 -6.15 4.46 10.02
C VAL A 79 -4.92 5.12 9.42
N ARG A 80 -5.13 6.13 8.57
CA ARG A 80 -4.05 7.01 8.04
C ARG A 80 -2.98 6.32 7.17
N GLY A 81 -2.90 5.00 7.09
CA GLY A 81 -2.13 4.24 6.11
C GLY A 81 -1.25 3.14 6.72
N CYS A 82 -0.68 2.29 5.87
CA CYS A 82 0.17 1.17 6.30
C CYS A 82 1.61 1.64 6.62
N ASP A 83 1.79 2.33 7.74
CA ASP A 83 3.09 2.90 8.15
C ASP A 83 3.66 2.29 9.44
N GLY A 84 2.94 1.36 10.07
CA GLY A 84 3.33 0.72 11.33
C GLY A 84 3.12 1.61 12.56
N SER A 85 2.43 2.74 12.44
CA SER A 85 2.22 3.68 13.55
C SER A 85 1.40 3.08 14.70
N ILE A 86 0.58 2.05 14.44
CA ILE A 86 -0.17 1.34 15.48
C ILE A 86 0.74 0.65 16.51
N LEU A 87 1.99 0.37 16.15
CA LEU A 87 2.98 -0.29 17.01
C LEU A 87 3.66 0.66 18.00
N LEU A 88 3.44 1.97 17.87
CA LEU A 88 4.04 2.97 18.74
C LEU A 88 3.38 3.00 20.12
N GLU A 89 4.16 3.39 21.12
CA GLU A 89 3.67 3.65 22.48
C GLU A 89 3.46 5.15 22.70
N SER A 90 2.62 5.51 23.68
CA SER A 90 2.39 6.90 24.03
C SER A 90 3.70 7.57 24.44
N SER A 91 3.82 8.85 24.12
CA SER A 91 4.99 9.64 24.46
C SER A 91 4.58 11.02 24.95
N TYR A 92 5.56 11.82 25.38
CA TYR A 92 5.32 13.22 25.73
C TYR A 92 4.65 14.02 24.59
N TYR A 93 4.84 13.60 23.34
CA TYR A 93 4.30 14.27 22.16
C TYR A 93 2.84 13.87 21.83
N GLY A 94 2.26 12.90 22.53
CA GLY A 94 0.85 12.53 22.38
C GLY A 94 0.54 11.05 22.64
N PRO A 95 -0.76 10.71 22.68
CA PRO A 95 -1.22 9.34 22.86
C PRO A 95 -0.98 8.49 21.60
N ALA A 96 -0.74 7.20 21.80
CA ALA A 96 -0.59 6.25 20.71
C ALA A 96 -1.92 5.60 20.32
N GLU A 97 -2.01 5.16 19.07
CA GLU A 97 -3.18 4.44 18.55
C GLU A 97 -3.45 3.15 19.31
N LYS A 98 -2.39 2.49 19.80
CA LYS A 98 -2.43 1.32 20.68
C LYS A 98 -3.37 1.49 21.89
N GLU A 99 -3.46 2.72 22.42
CA GLU A 99 -4.24 3.03 23.64
C GLU A 99 -5.65 3.57 23.33
N SER A 100 -6.04 3.65 22.05
CA SER A 100 -7.36 4.15 21.64
C SER A 100 -8.52 3.17 21.95
N GLY A 101 -8.20 1.94 22.33
CA GLY A 101 -9.16 0.91 22.75
C GLY A 101 -9.56 1.00 24.23
N VAL A 102 -10.26 -0.02 24.72
CA VAL A 102 -10.54 -0.17 26.15
C VAL A 102 -9.20 -0.28 26.90
N PRO A 103 -8.98 0.47 28.00
CA PRO A 103 -7.75 0.35 28.78
C PRO A 103 -7.55 -1.11 29.15
N ASP A 104 -6.42 -1.66 28.70
CA ASP A 104 -6.14 -3.07 28.79
C ASP A 104 -6.29 -3.52 30.24
N SER A 105 -7.04 -4.60 30.44
CA SER A 105 -7.00 -5.34 31.70
C SER A 105 -5.54 -5.74 31.97
N PRO A 106 -5.08 -5.83 33.22
CA PRO A 106 -3.66 -5.96 33.51
C PRO A 106 -3.07 -7.19 32.82
N LYS A 107 -2.35 -6.98 31.72
CA LYS A 107 -1.41 -7.97 31.18
C LYS A 107 -0.08 -7.74 31.89
N GLU A 108 -0.10 -8.16 33.14
CA GLU A 108 1.10 -8.45 33.92
C GLU A 108 1.84 -9.62 33.25
N ILE A 109 3.14 -9.39 32.98
CA ILE A 109 4.26 -10.34 33.02
C ILE A 109 4.04 -11.70 32.33
N ALA A 110 4.68 -11.86 31.17
CA ALA A 110 5.39 -13.07 30.78
C ALA A 110 6.61 -12.69 29.92
#